data_AF-A0A6N6KS96-F1
#
_entry.id   AF-A0A6N6KS96-F1
#
_cell.length_a   1.000
_cell.length_b   1.000
_cell.length_c   1.000
_cell.angle_alpha   90.00
_cell.angle_beta   90.00
_cell.angle_gamma   90.00
#
_symmetry.space_group_name_H-M   'P 1'
#
loop_
_entity.id
_entity.type
_entity.pdbx_description
1 polymer ?
#
loop_
_entity_poly.entity_id
_entity_poly.type
_entity_poly.pdbx_seq_one_letter_code
_entity_poly.pdbx_strand_id
1 'polypeptide(L)'
;MRITLLFIILSFSSIVYAQQDDRITTIDFVQILKDNKDEAVFYYQNNWKVLRDMAVNKGYIDSYQVLETPFSETEPFHLMLITTYANEAQYDLREDHFGELIKERGDLKLLNEKKPGEFRKVLFGKDMVRHWKRN
;
A
#
# COMPACT_ATOMS: atom_id res chain seq x y z
N MET A 1 -38.58 32.38 -11.79
CA MET A 1 -38.31 30.94 -12.00
C MET A 1 -36.95 30.69 -12.66
N ARG A 2 -36.63 31.27 -13.83
CA ARG A 2 -35.33 31.03 -14.51
C ARG A 2 -34.09 31.45 -13.69
N ILE A 3 -34.12 32.61 -13.05
CA ILE A 3 -32.99 33.11 -12.23
C ILE A 3 -32.84 32.29 -10.94
N THR A 4 -33.96 31.90 -10.33
CA THR A 4 -33.99 31.07 -9.12
C THR A 4 -33.37 29.68 -9.34
N LEU A 5 -33.59 29.10 -10.52
CA LEU A 5 -32.99 27.81 -10.92
C LEU A 5 -31.46 27.92 -11.09
N LEU A 6 -30.98 29.07 -11.59
CA LEU A 6 -29.56 29.34 -11.79
C LEU A 6 -28.79 29.36 -10.46
N PHE A 7 -29.37 29.98 -9.43
CA PHE A 7 -28.78 30.01 -8.08
C PHE A 7 -28.73 28.63 -7.42
N ILE A 8 -29.72 27.77 -7.66
CA ILE A 8 -29.72 26.39 -7.14
C ILE A 8 -28.58 25.59 -7.78
N ILE A 9 -28.42 25.68 -9.11
CA ILE A 9 -27.36 24.97 -9.85
C ILE A 9 -25.96 25.44 -9.42
N LEU A 10 -25.77 26.75 -9.23
CA LEU A 10 -24.49 27.31 -8.74
C LEU A 10 -24.17 26.85 -7.31
N SER A 11 -25.18 26.71 -6.45
CA SER A 11 -25.01 26.23 -5.07
C SER A 11 -24.58 24.75 -4.99
N PHE A 12 -24.98 23.91 -5.94
CA PHE A 12 -24.56 22.50 -5.96
C PHE A 12 -23.12 22.31 -6.46
N SER A 13 -22.61 23.23 -7.28
CA SER A 13 -21.26 23.12 -7.83
C SER A 13 -20.14 23.30 -6.79
N SER A 14 -20.39 24.03 -5.70
CA SER A 14 -19.39 24.28 -4.64
C SER A 14 -19.18 23.07 -3.70
N ILE A 15 -20.12 22.13 -3.63
CA ILE A 15 -20.01 20.93 -2.77
C ILE A 15 -19.01 19.92 -3.37
N VAL A 16 -18.85 19.90 -4.71
CA VAL A 16 -18.03 18.90 -5.41
C VAL A 16 -16.53 19.11 -5.17
N TYR A 17 -16.08 20.35 -4.97
CA TYR A 17 -14.66 20.68 -4.78
C TYR A 17 -14.17 20.50 -3.32
N ALA A 18 -15.05 20.09 -2.41
CA ALA A 18 -14.72 19.95 -0.99
C ALA A 18 -14.43 18.52 -0.53
N GLN A 19 -14.40 17.50 -1.40
CA GLN A 19 -14.10 16.12 -0.98
C GLN A 19 -12.67 15.96 -0.45
N GLN A 20 -12.55 15.56 0.82
CA GLN A 20 -11.31 15.17 1.49
C GLN A 20 -10.70 13.95 0.79
N ASP A 21 -9.37 13.89 0.70
CA ASP A 21 -8.72 12.66 0.24
C ASP A 21 -8.80 11.66 1.40
N ASP A 22 -9.72 10.69 1.28
CA ASP A 22 -9.99 9.69 2.31
C ASP A 22 -8.97 8.56 2.31
N ARG A 23 -8.05 8.55 1.33
CA ARG A 23 -7.07 7.47 1.20
C ARG A 23 -6.16 7.41 2.41
N ILE A 24 -5.92 6.17 2.83
CA ILE A 24 -5.01 5.84 3.91
C ILE A 24 -3.86 5.05 3.33
N THR A 25 -2.63 5.30 3.78
CA THR A 25 -1.45 4.55 3.33
C THR A 25 -0.71 3.94 4.50
N THR A 26 -0.23 2.71 4.28
CA THR A 26 0.78 2.08 5.10
C THR A 26 2.10 2.04 4.35
N ILE A 27 3.22 2.25 5.05
CA ILE A 27 4.56 2.22 4.49
C ILE A 27 5.46 1.35 5.38
N ASP A 28 5.96 0.24 4.83
CA ASP A 28 6.95 -0.60 5.51
C ASP A 28 8.35 -0.31 4.98
N PHE A 29 9.29 -0.07 5.89
CA PHE A 29 10.70 0.16 5.58
C PHE A 29 11.49 -1.12 5.83
N VAL A 30 12.08 -1.67 4.78
CA VAL A 30 12.68 -3.01 4.80
C VAL A 30 14.17 -2.93 4.56
N GLN A 31 14.93 -3.53 5.46
CA GLN A 31 16.34 -3.82 5.29
C GLN A 31 16.52 -5.21 4.66
N ILE A 32 17.37 -5.28 3.63
CA ILE A 32 17.89 -6.54 3.08
C ILE A 32 19.13 -6.92 3.90
N LEU A 33 19.20 -8.19 4.32
CA LEU A 33 20.25 -8.70 5.20
C LEU A 33 21.29 -9.51 4.42
N LYS A 34 22.56 -9.42 4.85
CA LYS A 34 23.64 -10.35 4.46
C LYS A 34 23.76 -10.56 2.94
N ASP A 35 23.66 -9.48 2.17
CA ASP A 35 23.79 -9.50 0.69
C ASP A 35 22.76 -10.39 -0.04
N ASN A 36 21.60 -10.65 0.58
CA ASN A 36 20.54 -11.48 -0.01
C ASN A 36 19.58 -10.68 -0.92
N LYS A 37 20.13 -9.77 -1.73
CA LYS A 37 19.30 -8.90 -2.58
C LYS A 37 18.43 -9.70 -3.55
N ASP A 38 18.98 -10.69 -4.22
CA ASP A 38 18.25 -11.49 -5.20
C ASP A 38 17.09 -12.28 -4.58
N GLU A 39 17.32 -12.89 -3.40
CA GLU A 39 16.26 -13.57 -2.65
C GLU A 39 15.16 -12.58 -2.22
N ALA A 40 15.54 -11.41 -1.71
CA ALA A 40 14.59 -10.40 -1.29
C ALA A 40 13.75 -9.89 -2.46
N VAL A 41 14.38 -9.56 -3.59
CA VAL A 41 13.69 -9.10 -4.81
C VAL A 41 12.74 -10.18 -5.31
N PHE A 42 13.20 -11.43 -5.42
CA PHE A 42 12.34 -12.55 -5.83
C PHE A 42 11.14 -12.71 -4.89
N TYR A 43 11.37 -12.65 -3.57
CA TYR A 43 10.32 -12.74 -2.58
C TYR A 43 9.28 -11.64 -2.74
N TYR A 44 9.69 -10.37 -2.89
CA TYR A 44 8.76 -9.26 -3.03
C TYR A 44 7.99 -9.29 -4.35
N GLN A 45 8.63 -9.68 -5.46
CA GLN A 45 7.98 -9.81 -6.76
C GLN A 45 6.97 -10.97 -6.80
N ASN A 46 7.34 -12.12 -6.25
CA ASN A 46 6.53 -13.33 -6.39
C ASN A 46 5.50 -13.50 -5.28
N ASN A 47 5.69 -12.84 -4.13
CA ASN A 47 4.80 -12.96 -2.98
C ASN A 47 4.05 -11.69 -2.68
N TRP A 48 4.76 -10.66 -2.26
CA TRP A 48 4.13 -9.43 -1.77
C TRP A 48 3.36 -8.74 -2.89
N LYS A 49 4.00 -8.53 -4.05
CA LYS A 49 3.39 -7.89 -5.22
C LYS A 49 2.16 -8.68 -5.69
N VAL A 50 2.26 -10.01 -5.80
CA VAL A 50 1.15 -10.87 -6.24
C VAL A 50 -0.07 -10.72 -5.32
N LEU A 51 0.13 -10.70 -4.00
CA LEU A 51 -0.97 -10.46 -3.06
C LEU A 51 -1.61 -9.07 -3.26
N ARG A 52 -0.81 -8.05 -3.58
CA ARG A 52 -1.34 -6.71 -3.83
C ARG A 52 -2.03 -6.58 -5.19
N ASP A 53 -1.55 -7.28 -6.22
CA ASP A 53 -2.25 -7.42 -7.49
C ASP A 53 -3.65 -8.02 -7.26
N MET A 54 -3.73 -9.09 -6.46
CA MET A 54 -5.02 -9.69 -6.08
C MET A 54 -5.90 -8.71 -5.29
N ALA A 55 -5.32 -7.98 -4.33
CA ALA A 55 -6.04 -7.01 -3.50
C ALA A 55 -6.62 -5.85 -4.32
N VAL A 56 -5.87 -5.33 -5.31
CA VAL A 56 -6.39 -4.33 -6.26
C VAL A 56 -7.54 -4.92 -7.07
N ASN A 57 -7.37 -6.12 -7.62
CA ASN A 57 -8.41 -6.78 -8.43
C ASN A 57 -9.71 -7.05 -7.66
N LYS A 58 -9.62 -7.30 -6.35
CA LYS A 58 -10.79 -7.48 -5.46
C LYS A 58 -11.31 -6.16 -4.87
N GLY A 59 -10.67 -5.03 -5.16
CA GLY A 59 -11.04 -3.72 -4.60
C GLY A 59 -10.81 -3.61 -3.09
N TYR A 60 -9.88 -4.40 -2.53
CA TYR A 60 -9.51 -4.36 -1.12
C TYR A 60 -8.55 -3.21 -0.81
N ILE A 61 -7.78 -2.78 -1.81
CA ILE A 61 -6.88 -1.63 -1.76
C ILE A 61 -7.05 -0.78 -3.02
N ASP A 62 -6.68 0.50 -2.95
CA ASP A 62 -6.66 1.42 -4.09
C ASP A 62 -5.42 1.18 -4.96
N SER A 63 -4.24 1.15 -4.34
CA SER A 63 -2.97 1.03 -5.06
C SER A 63 -1.84 0.54 -4.16
N TYR A 64 -0.70 0.22 -4.77
CA TYR A 64 0.49 -0.17 -4.04
C TYR A 64 1.76 0.17 -4.83
N GLN A 65 2.90 0.28 -4.14
CA GLN A 65 4.21 0.49 -4.74
C GLN A 65 5.30 -0.25 -3.97
N VAL A 66 6.34 -0.68 -4.69
CA VAL A 66 7.61 -1.12 -4.11
C VAL A 66 8.67 -0.15 -4.63
N LEU A 67 9.30 0.59 -3.72
CA LEU A 67 10.35 1.53 -4.05
C LEU A 67 11.67 1.01 -3.51
N GLU A 68 12.72 1.04 -4.33
CA GLU A 68 14.09 0.73 -3.92
C GLU A 68 14.85 2.03 -3.64
N THR A 69 15.71 2.02 -2.63
CA THR A 69 16.55 3.15 -2.24
C THR A 69 17.95 2.66 -1.85
N PRO A 70 19.00 3.48 -2.02
CA PRO A 70 20.30 3.21 -1.44
C PRO A 70 20.23 3.09 0.08
N PHE A 71 21.05 2.19 0.63
CA PHE A 71 21.24 2.04 2.07
C PHE A 71 22.16 3.15 2.61
N SER A 72 21.88 3.64 3.81
CA SER A 72 22.82 4.43 4.62
C SER A 72 22.75 4.03 6.10
N GLU A 73 23.77 4.36 6.90
CA GLU A 73 23.74 4.07 8.35
C GLU A 73 22.62 4.82 9.07
N THR A 74 22.27 6.02 8.61
CA THR A 74 21.17 6.83 9.15
C THR A 74 19.80 6.40 8.65
N GLU A 75 19.73 5.75 7.48
CA GLU A 75 18.50 5.25 6.86
C GLU A 75 18.71 3.78 6.43
N PRO A 76 18.73 2.82 7.38
CA PRO A 76 19.25 1.48 7.12
C PRO A 76 18.27 0.54 6.40
N PHE A 77 17.46 1.05 5.48
CA PHE A 77 16.52 0.28 4.66
C PHE A 77 16.90 0.35 3.17
N HIS A 78 16.45 -0.65 2.42
CA HIS A 78 16.67 -0.78 0.97
C HIS A 78 15.36 -0.67 0.20
N LEU A 79 14.24 -1.01 0.83
CA LEU A 79 12.93 -1.00 0.20
C LEU A 79 11.91 -0.24 1.05
N MET A 80 11.00 0.45 0.37
CA MET A 80 9.76 0.97 0.94
C MET A 80 8.58 0.26 0.27
N LEU A 81 7.74 -0.40 1.06
CA LEU A 81 6.54 -1.07 0.58
C LEU A 81 5.33 -0.22 0.94
N ILE A 82 4.65 0.29 -0.07
CA ILE A 82 3.55 1.23 0.10
C ILE A 82 2.27 0.52 -0.29
N THR A 83 1.27 0.52 0.60
CA THR A 83 -0.09 0.05 0.31
C THR A 83 -1.06 1.17 0.61
N THR A 84 -1.86 1.56 -0.37
CA THR A 84 -2.86 2.64 -0.25
C THR A 84 -4.26 2.05 -0.33
N TYR A 85 -5.08 2.36 0.66
CA TYR A 85 -6.49 2.00 0.77
C TYR A 85 -7.33 3.19 0.34
N ALA A 86 -8.49 2.92 -0.27
CA ALA A 86 -9.39 3.97 -0.73
C ALA A 86 -9.98 4.79 0.44
N ASN A 87 -10.17 4.16 1.60
CA ASN A 87 -10.78 4.76 2.78
C ASN A 87 -10.49 3.94 4.06
N GLU A 88 -11.00 4.43 5.19
CA GLU A 88 -10.85 3.82 6.52
C GLU A 88 -11.48 2.44 6.64
N ALA A 89 -12.66 2.22 6.06
CA ALA A 89 -13.32 0.91 6.11
C ALA A 89 -12.47 -0.19 5.45
N GLN A 90 -11.83 0.10 4.31
CA GLN A 90 -10.88 -0.84 3.70
C GLN A 90 -9.64 -1.07 4.56
N TYR A 91 -9.11 -0.01 5.17
CA TYR A 91 -7.94 -0.10 6.04
C TYR A 91 -8.21 -0.96 7.28
N ASP A 92 -9.39 -0.84 7.88
CA ASP A 92 -9.77 -1.60 9.07
C ASP A 92 -9.95 -3.09 8.77
N LEU A 93 -10.44 -3.43 7.58
CA LEU A 93 -10.61 -4.81 7.11
C LEU A 93 -9.34 -5.44 6.52
N ARG A 94 -8.21 -4.73 6.52
CA ARG A 94 -6.99 -5.17 5.80
C ARG A 94 -6.49 -6.55 6.24
N GLU A 95 -6.52 -6.85 7.54
CA GLU A 95 -5.97 -8.12 8.06
C GLU A 95 -6.82 -9.30 7.61
N ASP A 96 -8.15 -9.16 7.65
CA ASP A 96 -9.08 -10.18 7.18
C ASP A 96 -8.94 -10.37 5.66
N HIS A 97 -8.96 -9.27 4.91
CA HIS A 97 -8.78 -9.27 3.46
C HIS A 97 -7.46 -9.94 3.04
N PHE A 98 -6.33 -9.54 3.61
CA PHE A 98 -5.04 -10.16 3.28
C PHE A 98 -4.95 -11.60 3.79
N GLY A 99 -5.59 -11.93 4.91
CA GLY A 99 -5.69 -13.31 5.40
C GLY A 99 -6.40 -14.23 4.41
N GLU A 100 -7.49 -13.77 3.79
CA GLU A 100 -8.17 -14.49 2.71
C GLU A 100 -7.27 -14.67 1.49
N LEU A 101 -6.60 -13.59 1.05
CA LEU A 101 -5.70 -13.63 -0.11
C LEU A 101 -4.52 -14.58 0.10
N ILE A 102 -3.97 -14.64 1.31
CA ILE A 102 -2.89 -15.56 1.67
C ILE A 102 -3.38 -17.01 1.60
N LYS A 103 -4.59 -17.30 2.12
CA LYS A 103 -5.20 -18.64 2.02
C LYS A 103 -5.46 -19.04 0.57
N GLU A 104 -5.97 -18.11 -0.24
CA GLU A 104 -6.25 -18.35 -1.67
C GLU A 104 -4.96 -18.60 -2.46
N ARG A 105 -3.92 -17.83 -2.17
CA ARG A 105 -2.63 -17.93 -2.87
C ARG A 105 -1.85 -19.19 -2.52
N GLY A 106 -1.93 -19.66 -1.27
CA GLY A 106 -1.18 -20.80 -0.77
C GLY A 106 0.27 -20.47 -0.43
N ASP A 107 1.18 -21.41 -0.70
CA ASP A 107 2.54 -21.39 -0.17
C ASP A 107 3.41 -20.22 -0.67
N LEU A 108 4.40 -19.86 0.16
CA LEU A 108 5.41 -18.86 -0.18
C LEU A 108 6.37 -19.39 -1.26
N LYS A 109 6.65 -18.53 -2.24
CA LYS A 109 7.69 -18.78 -3.25
C LYS A 109 9.00 -18.17 -2.79
N LEU A 110 10.01 -19.00 -2.61
CA LEU A 110 11.36 -18.60 -2.24
C LEU A 110 12.31 -18.99 -3.36
N LEU A 111 13.36 -18.20 -3.59
CA LEU A 111 14.36 -18.51 -4.61
C LEU A 111 15.35 -19.59 -4.10
N ASN A 112 15.51 -19.69 -2.78
CA ASN A 112 16.23 -20.76 -2.09
C ASN A 112 15.50 -21.21 -0.80
N GLU A 113 16.17 -21.96 0.07
CA GLU A 113 15.59 -22.50 1.31
C GLU A 113 15.60 -21.51 2.49
N LYS A 114 16.10 -20.28 2.32
CA LYS A 114 16.16 -19.28 3.38
C LYS A 114 14.75 -18.78 3.70
N LYS A 115 14.43 -18.70 4.99
CA LYS A 115 13.18 -18.12 5.46
C LYS A 115 13.25 -16.58 5.40
N PRO A 116 12.10 -15.88 5.29
CA PRO A 116 12.07 -14.42 5.20
C PRO A 116 12.93 -13.67 6.23
N GLY A 117 12.94 -14.11 7.50
CA GLY A 117 13.74 -13.46 8.55
C GLY A 117 15.26 -13.56 8.36
N GLU A 118 15.75 -14.41 7.46
CA GLU A 118 17.19 -14.60 7.20
C GLU A 118 17.73 -13.62 6.15
N PHE A 119 16.87 -13.15 5.24
CA PHE A 119 17.25 -12.26 4.15
C PHE A 119 16.61 -10.87 4.21
N ARG A 120 15.56 -10.69 5.03
CA ARG A 120 14.91 -9.39 5.21
C ARG A 120 14.56 -9.10 6.66
N LYS A 121 14.45 -7.82 6.98
CA LYS A 121 13.89 -7.31 8.23
C LYS A 121 13.06 -6.08 7.94
N VAL A 122 11.83 -6.05 8.44
CA VAL A 122 11.06 -4.79 8.50
C VAL A 122 11.60 -4.01 9.68
N LEU A 123 12.12 -2.81 9.44
CA LEU A 123 12.70 -1.97 10.48
C LEU A 123 11.61 -1.22 11.25
N PHE A 124 10.67 -0.63 10.51
CA PHE A 124 9.48 0.00 11.06
C PHE A 124 8.41 0.14 9.98
N GLY A 125 7.15 0.25 10.42
CA GLY A 125 6.01 0.60 9.60
C GLY A 125 5.47 1.98 9.98
N LYS A 126 4.89 2.68 9.01
CA LYS A 126 4.07 3.86 9.23
C LYS A 126 2.66 3.57 8.77
N ASP A 127 1.73 3.61 9.70
CA ASP A 127 0.32 3.36 9.46
C ASP A 127 -0.48 4.67 9.44
N MET A 128 -1.70 4.59 8.92
CA MET A 128 -2.65 5.71 8.87
C MET A 128 -2.07 6.99 8.21
N VAL A 129 -1.18 6.85 7.23
CA VAL A 129 -0.61 7.99 6.50
C VAL A 129 -1.71 8.60 5.62
N ARG A 130 -2.10 9.84 5.91
CA ARG A 130 -3.16 10.56 5.19
C ARG A 130 -2.59 11.35 4.02
N HIS A 131 -3.34 11.41 2.93
CA HIS A 131 -2.99 12.19 1.75
C HIS A 131 -3.52 13.62 1.90
N TRP A 132 -2.70 14.62 1.59
CA TRP A 132 -3.20 15.98 1.45
C TRP A 132 -3.93 16.11 0.12
N LYS A 133 -5.00 16.91 0.09
CA LYS A 133 -5.66 17.25 -1.17
C LYS A 133 -4.64 17.86 -2.13
N ARG A 134 -4.57 17.32 -3.35
CA ARG A 134 -4.00 18.06 -4.47
C ARG A 134 -4.98 19.17 -4.83
N ASN A 135 -4.56 20.41 -4.62
CA ASN A 135 -5.26 21.61 -5.10
C ASN A 135 -5.31 21.63 -6.63
#